data_AF-A0A845BS03-F1
#
_entry.id   AF-A0A845BS03-F1
#
_cell.length_a   1.000
_cell.length_b   1.000
_cell.length_c   1.000
_cell.angle_alpha   90.00
_cell.angle_beta   90.00
_cell.angle_gamma   90.00
#
_symmetry.space_group_name_H-M   'P 1'
#
loop_
_entity.id
_entity.type
_entity.pdbx_description
1 polymer ?
#
loop_
_entity_poly.entity_id
_entity_poly.type
_entity_poly.pdbx_seq_one_letter_code
_entity_poly.pdbx_strand_id
1 'polypeptide(L)'
;MTLALVLFKRECALVLRKPGDALSALFFFVLCATLFALSINPEPQLLRALGPGALWVCALLSSLIVVGELFEGDWRDGTLEQLLLSPLPLPAMVAAKALARWLGSALPLVLVSPLLGLQFELSGSALLLLPLTLALGTLALVFVGSIGAALTLGLRSGSMLLSLLLLPLYIPVLIFGALAVAGAQSGSGFEAELSILAALCLLSVFFAPFASAACLELACE
;
A
#
# COMPACT_ATOMS: atom_id res chain seq x y z
N MET A 1 -16.91 -5.07 -24.12
CA MET A 1 -16.01 -5.14 -22.95
C MET A 1 -15.89 -3.71 -22.42
N THR A 2 -16.32 -3.44 -21.19
CA THR A 2 -16.34 -2.06 -20.63
C THR A 2 -14.92 -1.47 -20.68
N LEU A 3 -14.76 -0.22 -21.13
CA LEU A 3 -13.45 0.45 -21.29
C LEU A 3 -12.55 0.34 -20.03
N ALA A 4 -13.15 0.37 -18.84
CA ALA A 4 -12.45 0.19 -17.57
C ALA A 4 -11.75 -1.18 -17.42
N LEU A 5 -12.34 -2.26 -17.96
CA LEU A 5 -11.72 -3.59 -17.94
C LEU A 5 -10.53 -3.68 -18.90
N VAL A 6 -10.59 -2.98 -20.04
CA VAL A 6 -9.47 -2.90 -20.99
C VAL A 6 -8.31 -2.17 -20.34
N LEU A 7 -8.59 -1.04 -19.68
CA LEU A 7 -7.59 -0.28 -18.96
C LEU A 7 -6.97 -1.12 -17.84
N PHE A 8 -7.77 -1.77 -17.00
CA PHE A 8 -7.26 -2.62 -15.92
C PHE A 8 -6.32 -3.72 -16.46
N LYS A 9 -6.66 -4.37 -17.58
CA LYS A 9 -5.78 -5.34 -18.23
C LYS A 9 -4.47 -4.72 -18.74
N ARG A 10 -4.52 -3.51 -19.31
CA ARG A 10 -3.33 -2.74 -19.69
C ARG A 10 -2.44 -2.51 -18.47
N GLU A 11 -3.01 -1.99 -17.38
CA GLU A 11 -2.25 -1.68 -16.16
C GLU A 11 -1.59 -2.93 -15.57
N CYS A 12 -2.31 -4.03 -15.43
CA CYS A 12 -1.75 -5.31 -14.98
C CYS A 12 -0.60 -5.77 -15.89
N ALA A 13 -0.75 -5.65 -17.22
CA ALA A 13 0.31 -6.01 -18.15
C ALA A 13 1.55 -5.11 -18.03
N LEU A 14 1.38 -3.81 -17.77
CA LEU A 14 2.50 -2.87 -17.56
C LEU A 14 3.28 -3.20 -16.30
N VAL A 15 2.57 -3.45 -15.20
CA VAL A 15 3.16 -3.85 -13.91
C VAL A 15 3.95 -5.15 -14.07
N LEU A 16 3.40 -6.16 -14.76
CA LEU A 16 4.09 -7.43 -14.99
C LEU A 16 5.33 -7.30 -15.89
N ARG A 17 5.39 -6.28 -16.75
CA ARG A 17 6.54 -6.01 -17.61
C ARG A 17 7.66 -5.23 -16.90
N LYS A 18 7.38 -4.64 -15.74
CA LYS A 18 8.34 -3.90 -14.91
C LYS A 18 8.46 -4.53 -13.52
N PRO A 19 8.97 -5.78 -13.41
CA PRO A 19 9.08 -6.45 -12.12
C PRO A 19 10.05 -5.77 -11.16
N GLY A 20 10.95 -4.91 -11.66
CA GLY A 20 11.91 -4.16 -10.86
C GLY A 20 11.26 -3.40 -9.68
N ASP A 21 10.18 -2.65 -9.95
CA ASP A 21 9.49 -1.87 -8.91
C ASP A 21 8.93 -2.77 -7.79
N ALA A 22 8.28 -3.86 -8.17
CA ALA A 22 7.70 -4.82 -7.23
C ALA A 22 8.78 -5.56 -6.43
N LEU A 23 9.87 -5.96 -7.10
CA LEU A 23 11.01 -6.60 -6.47
C LEU A 23 11.70 -5.66 -5.50
N SER A 24 11.92 -4.39 -5.86
CA SER A 24 12.52 -3.40 -4.96
C SER A 24 11.71 -3.24 -3.67
N ALA A 25 10.39 -3.11 -3.78
CA ALA A 25 9.49 -3.03 -2.63
C ALA A 25 9.55 -4.31 -1.77
N LEU A 26 9.53 -5.48 -2.40
CA LEU A 26 9.60 -6.77 -1.71
C LEU A 26 10.94 -6.96 -1.00
N PHE A 27 12.06 -6.68 -1.66
CA PHE A 27 13.39 -6.75 -1.06
C PHE A 27 13.52 -5.77 0.10
N PHE A 28 13.03 -4.53 -0.04
CA PHE A 28 13.03 -3.57 1.04
C PHE A 28 12.24 -4.08 2.25
N PHE A 29 11.06 -4.64 2.03
CA PHE A 29 10.24 -5.23 3.09
C PHE A 29 10.96 -6.38 3.82
N VAL A 30 11.51 -7.34 3.08
CA VAL A 30 12.23 -8.49 3.62
C VAL A 30 13.48 -8.05 4.38
N LEU A 31 14.27 -7.14 3.81
CA LEU A 31 15.50 -6.64 4.42
C LEU A 31 15.18 -5.85 5.69
N CYS A 32 14.25 -4.90 5.66
CA CYS A 32 13.88 -4.13 6.84
C CYS A 32 13.30 -5.02 7.94
N ALA A 33 12.40 -5.96 7.63
CA ALA A 33 11.83 -6.86 8.63
C ALA A 33 12.91 -7.74 9.28
N THR A 34 13.82 -8.29 8.48
CA THR A 34 14.95 -9.09 8.98
C THR A 34 15.90 -8.24 9.82
N LEU A 35 16.22 -7.02 9.39
CA LEU A 35 17.07 -6.11 10.16
C LEU A 35 16.42 -5.73 11.49
N PHE A 36 15.11 -5.49 11.53
CA PHE A 36 14.38 -5.27 12.77
C PHE A 36 14.49 -6.48 13.70
N ALA A 37 14.22 -7.69 13.21
CA ALA A 37 14.33 -8.91 14.00
C ALA A 37 15.76 -9.12 14.56
N LEU A 38 16.80 -8.84 13.77
CA LEU A 38 18.20 -8.95 14.20
C LEU A 38 18.65 -7.82 15.13
N SER A 39 18.02 -6.64 15.03
CA SER A 39 18.35 -5.48 15.89
C SER A 39 17.79 -5.61 17.30
N ILE A 40 16.70 -6.37 17.46
CA ILE A 40 16.06 -6.61 18.74
C ILE A 40 16.81 -7.77 19.42
N ASN A 41 17.19 -7.58 20.69
CA ASN A 41 17.78 -8.64 21.51
C ASN A 41 16.87 -9.89 21.45
N PRO A 42 17.38 -11.12 21.31
CA PRO A 42 16.57 -12.35 21.17
C PRO A 42 15.83 -12.76 22.45
N GLU A 43 15.16 -11.81 23.10
CA GLU A 43 14.19 -12.04 24.15
C GLU A 43 12.81 -12.25 23.52
N PRO A 44 12.23 -13.47 23.61
CA PRO A 44 10.99 -13.83 22.94
C PRO A 44 9.82 -12.89 23.22
N GLN A 45 9.75 -12.36 24.44
CA GLN A 45 8.67 -11.46 24.86
C GLN A 45 8.74 -10.13 24.11
N LEU A 46 9.95 -9.58 23.95
CA LEU A 46 10.18 -8.32 23.24
C LEU A 46 9.93 -8.48 21.74
N LEU A 47 10.39 -9.57 21.13
CA LEU A 47 10.16 -9.89 19.72
C LEU A 47 8.66 -9.97 19.39
N ARG A 48 7.89 -10.70 20.21
CA ARG A 48 6.44 -10.85 20.03
C ARG A 48 5.68 -9.55 20.21
N ALA A 49 6.11 -8.71 21.15
CA ALA A 49 5.47 -7.42 21.43
C ALA A 49 5.71 -6.41 20.29
N LEU A 50 6.92 -6.36 19.74
CA LEU A 50 7.29 -5.39 18.71
C LEU A 50 7.00 -5.86 17.27
N GLY A 51 6.96 -7.18 17.04
CA GLY A 51 6.83 -7.78 15.71
C GLY A 51 5.66 -7.27 14.86
N PRO A 52 4.42 -7.22 15.39
CA PRO A 52 3.27 -6.69 14.66
C PRO A 52 3.51 -5.27 14.13
N GLY A 53 4.03 -4.38 14.98
CA GLY A 53 4.34 -3.00 14.62
C GLY A 53 5.52 -2.91 13.64
N ALA A 54 6.60 -3.66 13.87
CA ALA A 54 7.78 -3.66 13.02
C ALA A 54 7.44 -4.09 11.59
N LEU A 55 6.66 -5.18 11.43
CA LEU A 55 6.21 -5.65 10.11
C LEU A 55 5.31 -4.62 9.41
N TRP A 56 4.41 -3.97 10.14
CA TRP A 56 3.57 -2.90 9.58
C TRP A 56 4.36 -1.68 9.12
N VAL A 57 5.35 -1.24 9.91
CA VAL A 57 6.26 -0.15 9.52
C VAL A 57 7.04 -0.53 8.26
N CYS A 58 7.59 -1.75 8.20
CA CYS A 58 8.30 -2.23 7.01
C CYS A 58 7.39 -2.23 5.76
N ALA A 59 6.14 -2.69 5.91
CA ALA A 59 5.17 -2.73 4.82
C ALA A 59 4.77 -1.34 4.34
N LEU A 60 4.56 -0.40 5.26
CA LEU A 60 4.25 1.00 4.95
C LEU A 60 5.40 1.65 4.17
N LEU A 61 6.63 1.52 4.66
CA LEU A 61 7.80 2.10 4.02
C LEU A 61 8.05 1.49 2.63
N SER A 62 7.86 0.19 2.49
CA SER A 62 7.88 -0.50 1.19
C SER A 62 6.81 0.05 0.23
N SER A 63 5.59 0.31 0.73
CA SER A 63 4.48 0.84 -0.06
C SER A 63 4.73 2.26 -0.55
N LEU A 64 5.41 3.10 0.23
CA LEU A 64 5.75 4.48 -0.17
C LEU A 64 6.63 4.54 -1.43
N ILE A 65 7.54 3.57 -1.61
CA ILE A 65 8.40 3.50 -2.80
C ILE A 65 7.55 3.34 -4.08
N VAL A 66 6.53 2.49 -4.01
CA VAL A 66 5.76 2.09 -5.19
C VAL A 66 4.72 3.13 -5.57
N VAL A 67 4.10 3.78 -4.59
CA VAL A 67 2.99 4.71 -4.83
C VAL A 67 3.46 5.99 -5.52
N GLY A 68 4.70 6.43 -5.30
CA GLY A 68 5.26 7.60 -6.00
C GLY A 68 5.29 7.45 -7.53
N GLU A 69 5.41 6.21 -8.04
CA GLU A 69 5.48 5.90 -9.47
C GLU A 69 4.09 5.59 -10.08
N LEU A 70 2.99 5.85 -9.37
CA LEU A 70 1.66 5.46 -9.83
C LEU A 70 1.23 6.20 -11.11
N PHE A 71 1.53 7.50 -11.21
CA PHE A 71 1.18 8.34 -12.35
C PHE A 71 2.38 8.92 -13.09
N GLU A 72 3.55 9.00 -12.44
CA GLU A 72 4.80 9.55 -13.02
C GLU A 72 5.19 8.88 -14.34
N GLY A 73 5.03 7.56 -14.45
CA GLY A 73 5.34 6.84 -15.67
C GLY A 73 4.53 7.31 -16.89
N ASP A 74 3.21 7.41 -16.74
CA ASP A 74 2.33 7.88 -17.83
C ASP A 74 2.41 9.41 -18.01
N TRP A 75 2.79 10.15 -16.98
CA TRP A 75 3.03 11.59 -17.08
C TRP A 75 4.27 11.88 -17.94
N ARG A 76 5.37 11.17 -17.70
CA ARG A 76 6.65 11.39 -18.40
C ARG A 76 6.62 11.02 -19.88
N ASP A 77 5.74 10.11 -20.30
CA ASP A 77 5.59 9.72 -21.70
C ASP A 77 4.37 10.35 -22.41
N GLY A 78 3.64 11.22 -21.70
CA GLY A 78 2.45 11.93 -22.20
C GLY A 78 1.19 11.07 -22.32
N THR A 79 1.23 9.79 -21.91
CA THR A 79 0.04 8.92 -21.94
C THR A 79 -1.04 9.41 -20.99
N LEU A 80 -0.67 10.03 -19.86
CA LEU A 80 -1.62 10.51 -18.88
C LEU A 80 -2.52 11.61 -19.46
N GLU A 81 -1.96 12.52 -20.23
CA GLU A 81 -2.70 13.60 -20.91
C GLU A 81 -3.70 13.02 -21.91
N GLN A 82 -3.31 11.99 -22.66
CA GLN A 82 -4.21 11.28 -23.57
C GLN A 82 -5.34 10.56 -22.84
N LEU A 83 -5.05 9.97 -21.68
CA LEU A 83 -6.05 9.30 -20.85
C LEU A 83 -7.05 10.30 -20.25
N LEU A 84 -6.61 11.50 -19.86
CA LEU A 84 -7.48 12.57 -19.36
C LEU A 84 -8.46 13.08 -20.42
N LEU A 85 -8.06 13.08 -21.70
CA LEU A 85 -8.94 13.44 -22.82
C LEU A 85 -9.88 12.31 -23.26
N SER A 86 -9.72 11.10 -22.71
CA SER A 86 -10.54 9.95 -23.07
C SER A 86 -11.95 10.04 -22.46
N PRO A 87 -12.98 9.39 -23.05
CA PRO A 87 -14.33 9.40 -22.50
C PRO A 87 -14.49 8.51 -21.25
N LEU A 88 -13.39 8.02 -20.67
CA LEU A 88 -13.43 7.17 -19.48
C LEU A 88 -13.62 8.03 -18.23
N PRO A 89 -14.51 7.65 -17.29
CA PRO A 89 -14.56 8.30 -15.99
C PRO A 89 -13.19 8.24 -15.29
N LEU A 90 -12.60 9.39 -14.98
CA LEU A 90 -11.31 9.49 -14.31
C LEU A 90 -11.21 8.71 -12.98
N PRO A 91 -12.25 8.67 -12.12
CA PRO A 91 -12.20 7.83 -10.93
C PRO A 91 -12.03 6.34 -11.27
N ALA A 92 -12.61 5.86 -12.37
CA ALA A 92 -12.44 4.49 -12.82
C ALA A 92 -11.00 4.24 -13.35
N MET A 93 -10.39 5.25 -13.99
CA MET A 93 -8.97 5.18 -14.38
C MET A 93 -8.07 5.01 -13.16
N VAL A 94 -8.23 5.89 -12.17
CA VAL A 94 -7.43 5.86 -10.93
C VAL A 94 -7.62 4.53 -10.21
N ALA A 95 -8.86 4.07 -10.04
CA ALA A 95 -9.13 2.81 -9.37
C ALA A 95 -8.46 1.62 -10.09
N ALA A 96 -8.52 1.58 -11.43
CA ALA A 96 -7.86 0.52 -12.20
C ALA A 96 -6.33 0.54 -12.01
N LYS A 97 -5.71 1.72 -12.04
CA LYS A 97 -4.27 1.91 -11.81
C LYS A 97 -3.84 1.51 -10.41
N ALA A 98 -4.55 2.00 -9.39
CA ALA A 98 -4.29 1.69 -7.99
C ALA A 98 -4.40 0.18 -7.72
N LEU A 99 -5.46 -0.47 -8.21
CA LEU A 99 -5.65 -1.92 -8.04
C LEU A 99 -4.58 -2.75 -8.75
N ALA A 100 -4.27 -2.42 -10.01
CA ALA A 100 -3.22 -3.13 -10.73
C ALA A 100 -1.86 -2.98 -10.05
N ARG A 101 -1.58 -1.79 -9.50
CA ARG A 101 -0.35 -1.55 -8.75
C ARG A 101 -0.31 -2.34 -7.44
N TRP A 102 -1.40 -2.35 -6.68
CA TRP A 102 -1.51 -3.15 -5.46
C TRP A 102 -1.28 -4.65 -5.74
N LEU A 103 -1.90 -5.19 -6.80
CA LEU A 103 -1.68 -6.58 -7.22
C LEU A 103 -0.23 -6.86 -7.62
N GLY A 104 0.43 -5.88 -8.21
CA GLY A 104 1.83 -5.99 -8.64
C GLY A 104 2.84 -6.05 -7.50
N SER A 105 2.69 -5.15 -6.53
CA SER A 105 3.71 -4.90 -5.51
C SER A 105 3.33 -5.36 -4.12
N ALA A 106 2.09 -5.10 -3.69
CA ALA A 106 1.65 -5.39 -2.33
C ALA A 106 1.23 -6.85 -2.17
N LEU A 107 0.66 -7.48 -3.19
CA LEU A 107 0.29 -8.90 -3.12
C LEU A 107 1.49 -9.82 -2.85
N PRO A 108 2.65 -9.71 -3.53
CA PRO A 108 3.86 -10.47 -3.16
C PRO A 108 4.30 -10.23 -1.71
N LEU A 109 4.21 -8.99 -1.24
CA LEU A 109 4.55 -8.61 0.13
C LEU A 109 3.65 -9.34 1.15
N VAL A 110 2.33 -9.31 0.92
CA VAL A 110 1.32 -10.00 1.73
C VAL A 110 1.54 -11.50 1.75
N LEU A 111 1.95 -12.11 0.63
CA LEU A 111 2.21 -13.54 0.56
C LEU A 111 3.48 -13.94 1.33
N VAL A 112 4.49 -13.07 1.36
CA VAL A 112 5.75 -13.30 2.08
C VAL A 112 5.64 -12.95 3.58
N SER A 113 4.68 -12.11 3.97
CA SER A 113 4.56 -11.65 5.36
C SER A 113 4.41 -12.74 6.44
N PRO A 114 3.70 -13.87 6.24
CA PRO A 114 3.66 -14.92 7.26
C PRO A 114 5.04 -15.51 7.54
N LEU A 115 5.87 -15.68 6.50
CA LEU A 115 7.24 -16.17 6.65
C LEU A 115 8.08 -15.21 7.50
N LEU A 116 7.92 -13.89 7.28
CA LEU A 116 8.61 -12.90 8.10
C LEU A 116 8.04 -12.82 9.52
N GLY A 117 6.75 -13.10 9.70
CA GLY A 117 6.10 -13.19 11.01
C GLY A 117 6.70 -14.27 11.91
N LEU A 118 7.23 -15.35 11.33
CA LEU A 118 7.94 -16.40 12.09
C LEU A 118 9.21 -15.88 12.77
N GLN A 119 9.88 -14.89 12.17
CA GLN A 119 11.09 -14.28 12.74
C GLN A 119 10.79 -13.51 14.05
N PHE A 120 9.53 -13.09 14.24
CA PHE A 120 9.07 -12.38 15.44
C PHE A 120 8.33 -13.30 16.42
N GLU A 121 8.39 -14.63 16.22
CA GLU A 121 7.68 -15.63 17.01
C GLU A 121 6.17 -15.37 17.14
N LEU A 122 5.54 -14.91 16.06
CA LEU A 122 4.10 -14.73 16.05
C LEU A 122 3.38 -16.07 16.25
N SER A 123 2.33 -16.04 17.07
CA SER A 123 1.38 -17.12 17.31
C SER A 123 0.64 -17.48 16.02
N GLY A 124 0.06 -18.68 15.97
CA GLY A 124 -0.68 -19.15 14.79
C GLY A 124 -1.83 -18.22 14.37
N SER A 125 -2.58 -17.65 15.33
CA SER A 125 -3.64 -16.67 15.07
C SER A 125 -3.08 -15.39 14.44
N ALA A 126 -2.00 -14.84 15.01
CA ALA A 126 -1.37 -13.63 14.50
C ALA A 126 -0.74 -13.83 13.11
N LEU A 127 -0.15 -14.99 12.85
CA LEU A 127 0.40 -15.36 11.54
C LEU A 127 -0.67 -15.43 10.44
N LEU A 128 -1.87 -15.90 10.77
CA LEU A 128 -2.99 -15.95 9.82
C LEU A 128 -3.62 -14.57 9.63
N LEU A 129 -3.64 -13.74 10.68
CA LEU A 129 -4.25 -12.42 10.63
C LEU A 129 -3.34 -11.37 9.96
N LEU A 130 -2.02 -11.52 10.06
CA LEU A 130 -1.05 -10.59 9.48
C LEU A 130 -1.24 -10.38 7.96
N PRO A 131 -1.32 -11.42 7.12
CA PRO A 131 -1.60 -11.25 5.69
C PRO A 131 -2.92 -10.55 5.41
N LEU A 132 -3.97 -10.86 6.19
CA LEU A 132 -5.29 -10.24 6.01
C LEU A 132 -5.25 -8.74 6.31
N THR A 133 -4.65 -8.36 7.44
CA THR A 133 -4.52 -6.95 7.82
C THR A 133 -3.63 -6.21 6.82
N LEU A 134 -2.50 -6.79 6.41
CA LEU A 134 -1.63 -6.20 5.40
C LEU A 134 -2.34 -6.07 4.05
N ALA A 135 -3.14 -7.06 3.62
CA ALA A 135 -3.90 -6.95 2.38
C ALA A 135 -4.86 -5.76 2.41
N LEU A 136 -5.65 -5.64 3.48
CA LEU A 136 -6.63 -4.56 3.64
C LEU A 136 -5.96 -3.20 3.76
N GLY A 137 -4.98 -3.05 4.66
CA GLY A 137 -4.40 -1.74 4.87
C GLY A 137 -3.42 -1.34 3.78
N THR A 138 -2.63 -2.23 3.17
CA THR A 138 -1.83 -1.84 1.99
C THR A 138 -2.71 -1.44 0.81
N LEU A 139 -3.90 -2.04 0.67
CA LEU A 139 -4.89 -1.59 -0.30
C LEU A 139 -5.37 -0.17 0.03
N ALA A 140 -5.73 0.08 1.30
CA ALA A 140 -6.06 1.42 1.77
C ALA A 140 -4.92 2.43 1.51
N LEU A 141 -3.67 2.05 1.79
CA LEU A 141 -2.48 2.89 1.58
C LEU A 141 -2.29 3.24 0.11
N VAL A 142 -2.40 2.27 -0.82
CA VAL A 142 -2.25 2.54 -2.25
C VAL A 142 -3.32 3.51 -2.76
N PHE A 143 -4.57 3.36 -2.31
CA PHE A 143 -5.65 4.28 -2.69
C PHE A 143 -5.48 5.66 -2.07
N VAL A 144 -5.18 5.76 -0.78
CA VAL A 144 -4.92 7.08 -0.16
C VAL A 144 -3.71 7.74 -0.80
N GLY A 145 -2.66 6.97 -1.07
CA GLY A 145 -1.45 7.48 -1.66
C GLY A 145 -1.58 7.86 -3.13
N SER A 146 -2.59 7.36 -3.85
CA SER A 146 -2.91 7.90 -5.18
C SER A 146 -3.32 9.37 -5.13
N ILE A 147 -3.87 9.86 -4.01
CA ILE A 147 -4.18 11.29 -3.84
C ILE A 147 -2.87 12.07 -3.77
N GLY A 148 -1.92 11.61 -2.95
CA GLY A 148 -0.60 12.21 -2.84
C GLY A 148 0.17 12.20 -4.16
N ALA A 149 0.16 11.07 -4.86
CA ALA A 149 0.82 10.93 -6.16
C ALA A 149 0.25 11.88 -7.22
N ALA A 150 -1.07 12.11 -7.22
CA ALA A 150 -1.69 13.08 -8.11
C ALA A 150 -1.35 14.53 -7.74
N LEU A 151 -1.35 14.88 -6.44
CA LEU A 151 -1.03 16.23 -5.96
C LEU A 151 0.42 16.63 -6.19
N THR A 152 1.35 15.68 -6.17
CA THR A 152 2.77 15.95 -6.33
C THR A 152 3.30 15.69 -7.74
N LEU A 153 2.40 15.41 -8.69
CA LEU A 153 2.76 15.08 -10.06
C LEU A 153 3.57 16.23 -10.71
N GLY A 154 4.68 15.90 -11.37
CA GLY A 154 5.49 16.91 -12.07
C GLY A 154 6.42 17.75 -11.16
N LEU A 155 6.39 17.54 -9.84
CA LEU A 155 7.33 18.18 -8.93
C LEU A 155 8.67 17.42 -8.89
N ARG A 156 9.80 18.13 -9.06
CA ARG A 156 11.15 17.56 -8.96
C ARG A 156 11.45 16.85 -7.61
N SER A 157 10.74 17.22 -6.55
CA SER A 157 10.87 16.67 -5.18
C SER A 157 9.61 15.94 -4.71
N GLY A 158 8.75 15.49 -5.64
CA GLY A 158 7.40 15.02 -5.35
C GLY A 158 7.33 13.91 -4.30
N SER A 159 8.29 12.98 -4.28
CA SER A 159 8.32 11.86 -3.33
C SER A 159 8.49 12.28 -1.86
N MET A 160 9.20 13.38 -1.58
CA MET A 160 9.42 13.87 -0.20
C MET A 160 8.19 14.62 0.32
N LEU A 161 7.56 15.45 -0.52
CA LEU A 161 6.30 16.12 -0.21
C LEU A 161 5.16 15.12 -0.02
N LEU A 162 5.12 14.10 -0.88
CA LEU A 162 4.17 12.99 -0.81
C LEU A 162 4.30 12.25 0.53
N SER A 163 5.53 11.99 0.99
CA SER A 163 5.76 11.35 2.28
C SER A 163 5.28 12.21 3.46
N LEU A 164 5.51 13.52 3.44
CA LEU A 164 5.06 14.44 4.50
C LEU A 164 3.53 14.56 4.56
N LEU A 165 2.86 14.60 3.40
CA LEU A 165 1.42 14.75 3.29
C LEU A 165 0.66 13.48 3.65
N LEU A 166 1.18 12.30 3.25
CA LEU A 166 0.49 11.04 3.42
C LEU A 166 0.69 10.41 4.80
N LEU A 167 1.81 10.70 5.48
CA LEU A 167 2.11 10.11 6.79
C LEU A 167 0.96 10.27 7.79
N PRO A 168 0.38 11.47 7.98
CA PRO A 168 -0.77 11.66 8.87
C PRO A 168 -1.97 10.78 8.51
N LEU A 169 -2.24 10.59 7.21
CA LEU A 169 -3.34 9.74 6.74
C LEU A 169 -3.02 8.24 6.82
N TYR A 170 -1.74 7.87 6.76
CA TYR A 170 -1.29 6.48 6.84
C TYR A 170 -1.24 5.97 8.27
N ILE A 171 -1.03 6.85 9.25
CA ILE A 171 -0.93 6.52 10.67
C ILE A 171 -2.16 5.72 11.16
N PRO A 172 -3.43 6.11 10.90
CA PRO A 172 -4.59 5.32 11.31
C PRO A 172 -4.57 3.89 10.77
N VAL A 173 -4.24 3.72 9.50
CA VAL A 173 -4.15 2.40 8.85
C VAL A 173 -3.08 1.55 9.53
N LEU A 174 -1.91 2.15 9.80
CA LEU A 174 -0.81 1.47 10.50
C LEU A 174 -1.19 1.09 11.93
N ILE A 175 -1.84 2.00 12.68
CA ILE A 175 -2.25 1.77 14.07
C ILE A 175 -3.21 0.59 14.13
N PHE A 176 -4.32 0.63 13.40
CA PHE A 176 -5.33 -0.43 13.47
C PHE A 176 -4.84 -1.75 12.87
N GLY A 177 -4.01 -1.69 11.83
CA GLY A 177 -3.35 -2.87 11.27
C GLY A 177 -2.42 -3.57 12.27
N ALA A 178 -1.52 -2.81 12.90
CA ALA A 178 -0.57 -3.36 13.87
C ALA A 178 -1.28 -3.84 15.15
N LEU A 179 -2.25 -3.07 15.65
CA LEU A 179 -3.02 -3.42 16.85
C LEU A 179 -3.88 -4.66 16.65
N ALA A 180 -4.48 -4.87 15.47
CA ALA A 180 -5.21 -6.11 15.18
C ALA A 180 -4.31 -7.34 15.31
N VAL A 181 -3.11 -7.30 14.74
CA VAL A 181 -2.15 -8.40 14.81
C VAL A 181 -1.62 -8.58 16.25
N ALA A 182 -1.37 -7.48 16.97
CA ALA A 182 -0.95 -7.52 18.39
C ALA A 182 -2.06 -8.08 19.31
N GLY A 183 -3.32 -7.76 19.03
CA GLY A 183 -4.49 -8.30 19.73
C GLY A 183 -4.63 -9.80 19.54
N ALA A 184 -4.45 -10.28 18.30
CA ALA A 184 -4.40 -11.70 17.99
C ALA A 184 -3.18 -12.42 18.62
N GLN A 185 -2.05 -11.72 18.77
CA GLN A 185 -0.85 -12.24 19.41
C GLN A 185 -0.99 -12.40 20.93
N SER A 186 -1.68 -11.46 21.57
CA SER A 186 -1.91 -11.44 23.02
C SER A 186 -3.17 -12.19 23.46
N GLY A 187 -4.03 -12.58 22.52
CA GLY A 187 -5.33 -13.22 22.81
C GLY A 187 -6.39 -12.26 23.36
N SER A 188 -6.18 -10.93 23.23
CA SER A 188 -7.09 -9.90 23.76
C SER A 188 -8.26 -9.57 22.81
N GLY A 189 -8.31 -10.19 21.63
CA GLY A 189 -9.27 -9.91 20.57
C GLY A 189 -8.69 -8.98 19.50
N PHE A 190 -9.21 -9.07 18.28
CA PHE A 190 -8.72 -8.30 17.12
C PHE A 190 -9.84 -7.76 16.21
N GLU A 191 -11.09 -8.08 16.52
CA GLU A 191 -12.22 -7.82 15.64
C GLU A 191 -12.52 -6.32 15.51
N ALA A 192 -12.37 -5.56 16.61
CA ALA A 192 -12.62 -4.13 16.62
C ALA A 192 -11.61 -3.40 15.71
N GLU A 193 -10.32 -3.66 15.88
CA GLU A 193 -9.25 -3.07 15.09
C GLU A 193 -9.35 -3.48 13.62
N LEU A 194 -9.65 -4.76 13.35
CA LEU A 194 -9.86 -5.27 12.00
C LEU A 194 -11.07 -4.60 11.33
N SER A 195 -12.17 -4.39 12.05
CA SER A 195 -13.37 -3.74 11.51
C SER A 195 -13.11 -2.28 11.13
N ILE A 196 -12.33 -1.55 11.95
CA ILE A 196 -11.94 -0.17 11.65
C ILE A 196 -10.98 -0.15 10.46
N LEU A 197 -10.01 -1.06 10.39
CA LEU A 197 -9.12 -1.18 9.24
C LEU A 197 -9.89 -1.46 7.94
N ALA A 198 -10.88 -2.37 7.99
CA ALA A 198 -11.74 -2.66 6.86
C ALA A 198 -12.59 -1.44 6.47
N ALA A 199 -13.13 -0.70 7.44
CA ALA A 199 -13.86 0.54 7.18
C ALA A 199 -12.98 1.59 6.51
N LEU A 200 -11.75 1.79 7.01
CA LEU A 200 -10.76 2.68 6.39
C LEU A 200 -10.44 2.23 4.96
N CYS A 201 -10.24 0.93 4.73
CA CYS A 201 -10.02 0.39 3.40
C CYS A 201 -11.18 0.68 2.45
N LEU A 202 -12.42 0.44 2.87
CA LEU A 202 -13.61 0.68 2.05
C LEU A 202 -13.79 2.16 1.74
N LEU A 203 -13.59 3.03 2.73
CA LEU A 203 -13.64 4.49 2.54
C LEU A 203 -12.56 4.95 1.54
N SER A 204 -11.32 4.47 1.68
CA SER A 204 -10.23 4.80 0.77
C SER A 204 -10.50 4.32 -0.64
N VAL A 205 -10.92 3.06 -0.82
CA VAL A 205 -11.24 2.49 -2.14
C VAL A 205 -12.37 3.26 -2.82
N PHE A 206 -13.36 3.73 -2.06
CA PHE A 206 -14.49 4.47 -2.59
C PHE A 206 -14.15 5.94 -2.89
N PHE A 207 -13.61 6.69 -1.93
CA PHE A 207 -13.44 8.15 -2.04
C PHE A 207 -12.14 8.56 -2.73
N ALA A 208 -11.03 7.83 -2.51
CA ALA A 208 -9.74 8.26 -3.01
C ALA A 208 -9.65 8.38 -4.54
N PRO A 209 -10.30 7.51 -5.34
CA PRO A 209 -10.28 7.67 -6.80
C PRO A 209 -10.91 8.98 -7.29
N PHE A 210 -11.95 9.47 -6.61
CA PHE A 210 -12.57 10.76 -6.93
C PHE A 210 -11.66 11.92 -6.53
N ALA A 211 -11.06 11.85 -5.34
CA ALA A 211 -10.11 12.87 -4.88
C ALA A 211 -8.88 12.95 -5.79
N SER A 212 -8.29 11.81 -6.15
CA SER A 212 -7.18 11.73 -7.10
C SER A 212 -7.55 12.24 -8.48
N ALA A 213 -8.74 11.93 -8.98
CA ALA A 213 -9.19 12.43 -10.28
C ALA A 213 -9.23 13.97 -10.31
N ALA A 214 -9.81 14.60 -9.29
CA ALA A 214 -9.83 16.06 -9.18
C ALA A 214 -8.41 16.66 -9.08
N CYS A 215 -7.49 15.98 -8.37
CA CYS A 215 -6.10 16.42 -8.29
C CYS A 215 -5.37 16.31 -9.64
N LEU A 216 -5.65 15.26 -10.42
CA LEU A 216 -5.06 15.07 -11.76
C LEU A 216 -5.55 16.12 -12.75
N GLU A 217 -6.84 16.50 -12.70
CA GLU A 217 -7.38 17.59 -13.51
C GLU A 217 -6.65 18.90 -13.20
N LEU A 218 -6.53 19.26 -11.91
CA LEU A 218 -5.83 20.48 -11.48
C LEU A 218 -4.33 20.49 -11.82
N ALA A 219 -3.69 19.33 -11.88
CA ALA A 219 -2.26 19.23 -12.20
C ALA A 219 -1.97 19.37 -13.70
N CYS A 220 -2.97 19.13 -14.56
CA CYS A 220 -2.83 19.17 -16.02
C CYS A 220 -3.45 20.43 -16.66
N GLU A 221 -4.12 21.28 -15.88
CA GLU A 221 -4.51 22.65 -16.24
C GLU A 221 -3.32 23.63 -16.18
#